data_AF-A0A8C4M0T4-F1
#
_entry.id   AF-A0A8C4M0T4-F1
#
_cell.length_a   1.000
_cell.length_b   1.000
_cell.length_c   1.000
_cell.angle_alpha   90.00
_cell.angle_beta   90.00
_cell.angle_gamma   90.00
#
_symmetry.space_group_name_H-M   'P 1'
#
loop_
_entity.id
_entity.type
_entity.pdbx_description
1 polymer ?
#
loop_
_entity_poly.entity_id
_entity_poly.type
_entity_poly.pdbx_seq_one_letter_code
_entity_poly.pdbx_strand_id
1 'polypeptide(L)'
;MEILELYCDLLLARFGLIQSMKELDSGLAESVSTLIWAAPRLQSEVAELKIVADQLCAKYSKEYGKLCRTNQIGTVNDRLMHKLSVEAPPKILVERYLIEIAKNYNVPYEPDSVVMVTDGFTCSSSVARGSPVQILGAALHTTHQARLW
;
A
#
# COMPACT_ATOMS: atom_id res chain seq x y z
N MET A 1 0.17 -9.47 -3.17
CA MET A 1 -0.01 -10.85 -2.68
C MET A 1 1.05 -11.80 -3.23
N GLU A 2 1.67 -11.50 -4.38
CA GLU A 2 2.72 -12.30 -5.04
C GLU A 2 3.82 -12.87 -4.11
N ILE A 3 4.33 -12.08 -3.14
CA ILE A 3 5.38 -12.56 -2.21
C ILE A 3 4.88 -13.74 -1.36
N LEU A 4 3.61 -13.71 -0.91
CA LEU A 4 3.04 -14.78 -0.11
C LEU A 4 2.80 -16.04 -0.94
N GLU A 5 2.34 -15.87 -2.17
CA GLU A 5 2.15 -16.97 -3.13
C GLU A 5 3.47 -17.71 -3.38
N LEU A 6 4.55 -16.97 -3.64
CA LEU A 6 5.89 -17.54 -3.79
C LEU A 6 6.32 -18.36 -2.56
N TYR A 7 6.04 -17.89 -1.34
CA TYR A 7 6.36 -18.64 -0.13
C TYR A 7 5.48 -19.87 0.06
N CYS A 8 4.20 -19.82 -0.29
CA CYS A 8 3.32 -20.99 -0.31
C CYS A 8 3.84 -22.06 -1.29
N ASP A 9 4.24 -21.65 -2.50
CA ASP A 9 4.81 -22.55 -3.51
C ASP A 9 6.15 -23.15 -3.06
N LEU A 10 7.02 -22.36 -2.42
CA LEU A 10 8.28 -22.85 -1.87
C LEU A 10 8.05 -23.92 -0.79
N LEU A 11 7.08 -23.69 0.12
CA LEU A 11 6.73 -24.67 1.16
C LEU A 11 6.13 -25.94 0.56
N LEU A 12 5.29 -25.81 -0.48
CA LEU A 12 4.73 -26.96 -1.18
C LEU A 12 5.81 -27.78 -1.89
N ALA A 13 6.73 -27.12 -2.61
CA ALA A 13 7.83 -27.78 -3.31
C ALA A 13 8.78 -28.53 -2.36
N ARG A 14 8.92 -28.05 -1.11
CA ARG A 14 9.75 -28.65 -0.07
C ARG A 14 8.97 -29.31 1.06
N PHE A 15 7.71 -29.67 0.82
CA PHE A 15 6.83 -30.24 1.85
C PHE A 15 7.38 -31.53 2.47
N GLY A 16 8.10 -32.33 1.67
CA GLY A 16 8.77 -33.54 2.15
C GLY A 16 9.73 -33.29 3.33
N LEU A 17 10.46 -32.17 3.32
CA LEU A 17 11.36 -31.78 4.42
C LEU A 17 10.58 -31.38 5.68
N ILE A 18 9.46 -30.67 5.51
CA ILE A 18 8.58 -30.25 6.62
C ILE A 18 7.97 -31.48 7.31
N GLN A 19 7.65 -32.52 6.54
CA GLN A 19 7.08 -33.74 7.07
C GLN A 19 8.12 -34.60 7.81
N SER A 20 9.29 -34.81 7.20
CA SER A 20 10.32 -35.73 7.72
C SER A 20 11.12 -35.14 8.89
N MET A 21 11.41 -33.83 8.86
CA MET A 21 12.21 -33.17 9.89
C MET A 21 11.32 -32.66 11.03
N LYS A 22 11.88 -32.70 12.25
CA LYS A 22 11.26 -32.08 13.43
C LYS A 22 11.68 -30.63 13.60
N GLU A 23 12.90 -30.31 13.20
CA GLU A 23 13.47 -28.97 13.29
C GLU A 23 13.15 -28.16 12.02
N LEU A 24 13.12 -26.84 12.18
CA LEU A 24 12.89 -25.92 11.08
C LEU A 24 14.19 -25.71 10.30
N ASP A 25 14.16 -26.06 9.01
CA ASP A 25 15.27 -25.79 8.10
C ASP A 25 15.48 -24.28 7.93
N SER A 26 16.74 -23.84 7.91
CA SER A 26 17.08 -22.41 7.80
C SER A 26 16.61 -21.80 6.48
N GLY A 27 16.56 -22.58 5.39
CA GLY A 27 16.05 -22.13 4.10
C GLY A 27 14.53 -21.99 4.04
N LEU A 28 13.79 -22.57 4.99
CA LEU A 28 12.34 -22.45 5.11
C LEU A 28 11.91 -21.50 6.23
N ALA A 29 12.84 -21.13 7.12
CA ALA A 29 12.54 -20.33 8.30
C ALA A 29 11.92 -18.98 7.96
N GLU A 30 12.42 -18.31 6.93
CA GLU A 30 11.88 -17.03 6.45
C GLU A 30 10.43 -17.18 5.98
N SER A 31 10.16 -18.18 5.14
CA SER A 31 8.84 -18.44 4.55
C SER A 31 7.81 -18.82 5.61
N VAL A 32 8.17 -19.72 6.53
CA VAL A 32 7.30 -20.12 7.64
C VAL A 32 7.00 -18.93 8.57
N SER A 33 8.03 -18.19 8.97
CA SER A 33 7.86 -17.00 9.83
C SER A 33 6.95 -15.97 9.19
N THR A 34 7.17 -15.72 7.90
CA THR A 34 6.44 -14.69 7.15
C THR A 34 4.97 -15.03 6.97
N LEU A 35 4.63 -16.30 6.67
CA LEU A 35 3.25 -16.74 6.57
C LEU A 35 2.52 -16.66 7.91
N ILE A 36 3.16 -17.07 9.00
CA ILE A 36 2.58 -16.96 10.35
C ILE A 36 2.36 -15.49 10.74
N TRP A 37 3.31 -14.61 10.40
CA TRP A 37 3.19 -13.18 10.66
C TRP A 37 2.08 -12.52 9.83
N ALA A 38 1.93 -12.90 8.57
CA ALA A 38 0.93 -12.35 7.65
C ALA A 38 -0.50 -12.82 7.95
N ALA A 39 -0.68 -14.03 8.50
CA ALA A 39 -1.99 -14.62 8.77
C ALA A 39 -3.00 -13.70 9.49
N PRO A 40 -2.69 -13.04 10.63
CA PRO A 40 -3.64 -12.12 11.26
C PRO A 40 -3.90 -10.84 10.47
N ARG A 41 -2.98 -10.41 9.58
CA ARG A 41 -3.16 -9.19 8.77
C ARG A 41 -4.09 -9.42 7.57
N LEU A 42 -4.11 -10.64 7.03
CA LEU A 42 -4.87 -10.99 5.83
C LEU A 42 -6.07 -11.89 6.11
N GLN A 43 -6.45 -12.05 7.38
CA GLN A 43 -7.54 -12.95 7.78
C GLN A 43 -8.89 -12.56 7.16
N SER A 44 -9.12 -11.29 6.83
CA SER A 44 -10.34 -10.83 6.15
C SER A 44 -10.42 -11.26 4.69
N GLU A 45 -9.28 -11.36 4.01
CA GLU A 45 -9.21 -11.65 2.58
C GLU A 45 -8.99 -13.14 2.30
N VAL A 46 -8.23 -13.83 3.16
CA VAL A 46 -7.85 -15.24 2.98
C VAL A 46 -7.97 -15.98 4.31
N ALA A 47 -9.10 -16.65 4.53
CA ALA A 47 -9.38 -17.38 5.76
C ALA A 47 -8.48 -18.63 5.92
N GLU A 48 -8.10 -19.26 4.81
CA GLU A 48 -7.27 -20.46 4.76
C GLU A 48 -5.85 -20.21 5.30
N LEU A 49 -5.34 -18.98 5.15
CA LEU A 49 -4.02 -18.61 5.63
C LEU A 49 -3.93 -18.74 7.16
N LYS A 50 -5.03 -18.48 7.87
CA LYS A 50 -5.11 -18.73 9.31
C LYS A 50 -4.96 -20.22 9.63
N ILE A 51 -5.61 -21.09 8.87
CA ILE A 51 -5.54 -22.55 9.06
C ILE A 51 -4.10 -23.02 8.83
N VAL A 52 -3.45 -22.57 7.74
CA VAL A 52 -2.05 -22.90 7.43
C VAL A 52 -1.11 -22.45 8.55
N ALA A 53 -1.27 -21.20 9.02
CA ALA A 53 -0.45 -20.68 10.11
C ALA A 53 -0.66 -21.47 11.42
N ASP A 54 -1.89 -21.85 11.75
CA ASP A 54 -2.20 -22.64 12.94
C ASP A 54 -1.59 -24.06 12.83
N GLN A 55 -1.57 -24.67 11.64
CA GLN A 55 -0.87 -25.95 11.41
C GLN A 55 0.65 -25.82 11.55
N LEU A 56 1.26 -24.77 11.00
CA LEU A 56 2.70 -24.51 11.14
C LEU A 56 3.08 -24.25 12.61
N CYS A 57 2.24 -23.54 13.35
CA CYS A 57 2.41 -23.34 14.80
C CYS A 57 2.29 -24.66 15.59
N ALA A 58 1.39 -25.55 15.18
CA ALA A 58 1.27 -26.87 15.80
C ALA A 58 2.52 -27.74 15.55
N LYS A 59 3.14 -27.61 14.36
CA LYS A 59 4.35 -28.35 13.98
C LYS A 59 5.62 -27.85 14.69
N TYR A 60 5.86 -26.53 14.71
CA TYR A 60 7.13 -25.93 15.18
C TYR A 60 7.09 -25.33 16.59
N SER A 61 5.96 -25.49 17.30
CA SER A 61 5.62 -24.94 18.61
C SER A 61 4.78 -23.66 18.59
N LYS A 62 3.88 -23.58 19.58
CA LYS A 62 3.03 -22.41 19.79
C LYS A 62 3.83 -21.17 20.19
N GLU A 63 4.93 -21.34 20.94
CA GLU A 63 5.79 -20.22 21.33
C GLU A 63 6.51 -19.62 20.12
N TYR A 64 7.02 -20.47 19.22
CA TYR A 64 7.57 -20.01 17.94
C TYR A 64 6.54 -19.20 17.15
N GLY A 65 5.30 -19.70 17.05
CA GLY A 65 4.21 -18.98 16.39
C GLY A 65 3.92 -17.59 16.98
N LYS A 66 3.96 -17.45 18.31
CA LYS A 66 3.79 -16.14 18.97
C LYS A 66 4.92 -15.19 18.63
N LEU A 67 6.17 -15.66 18.69
CA LEU A 67 7.35 -14.87 18.38
C LEU A 67 7.38 -14.43 16.90
N CYS A 68 6.92 -15.28 15.98
CA CYS A 68 6.75 -14.91 14.57
C CYS A 68 5.71 -13.82 14.39
N ARG A 69 4.56 -13.88 15.07
CA ARG A 69 3.49 -12.88 14.95
C ARG A 69 3.91 -11.47 15.39
N THR A 70 4.77 -11.38 16.39
CA THR A 70 5.34 -10.12 16.90
C THR A 70 6.65 -9.72 16.23
N ASN A 71 7.14 -10.51 15.26
CA ASN A 71 8.45 -10.37 14.62
C ASN A 71 9.63 -10.27 15.60
N GLN A 72 9.57 -10.96 16.75
CA GLN A 72 10.66 -10.99 17.71
C GLN A 72 11.84 -11.87 17.27
N ILE A 73 11.59 -12.82 16.35
CA ILE A 73 12.63 -13.67 15.78
C ILE A 73 13.45 -12.92 14.71
N GLY A 74 12.87 -11.90 14.06
CA GLY A 74 13.57 -11.13 13.02
C GLY A 74 13.82 -11.90 11.71
N THR A 75 13.13 -13.03 11.50
CA THR A 75 13.21 -13.84 10.27
C THR A 75 12.06 -13.56 9.30
N VAL A 76 11.17 -12.62 9.62
CA VAL A 76 10.09 -12.23 8.72
C VAL A 76 10.66 -11.34 7.61
N ASN A 77 10.16 -11.50 6.39
CA ASN A 77 10.60 -10.69 5.27
C ASN A 77 10.24 -9.20 5.44
N ASP A 78 11.25 -8.34 5.60
CA ASP A 78 11.09 -6.90 5.85
C ASP A 78 10.33 -6.18 4.72
N ARG A 79 10.56 -6.58 3.46
CA ARG A 79 9.88 -5.99 2.31
C ARG A 79 8.39 -6.26 2.37
N LEU A 80 7.98 -7.47 2.75
CA LEU A 80 6.58 -7.81 2.96
C LEU A 80 6.00 -7.05 4.15
N MET A 81 6.74 -6.90 5.25
CA MET A 81 6.28 -6.14 6.41
C MET A 81 5.98 -4.69 6.06
N HIS A 82 6.86 -4.03 5.30
CA HIS A 82 6.64 -2.67 4.83
C HIS A 82 5.44 -2.57 3.86
N LYS A 83 5.17 -3.61 3.07
CA LYS A 83 4.01 -3.61 2.14
C LYS A 83 2.68 -3.85 2.84
N LEU A 84 2.69 -4.53 3.98
CA LEU A 84 1.51 -4.81 4.80
C LEU A 84 1.39 -3.91 6.03
N SER A 85 2.29 -2.93 6.20
CA SER A 85 2.20 -1.97 7.31
C SER A 85 1.03 -1.02 7.08
N VAL A 86 0.33 -0.69 8.17
CA VAL A 86 -0.83 0.22 8.18
C VAL A 86 -0.37 1.65 8.45
N GLU A 87 0.78 2.03 7.91
CA GLU A 87 1.33 3.37 8.09
C GLU A 87 0.82 4.30 6.99
N ALA A 88 0.53 5.54 7.37
CA ALA A 88 0.09 6.54 6.41
C ALA A 88 1.21 6.78 5.39
N PRO A 89 0.91 6.71 4.07
CA PRO A 89 1.92 6.97 3.06
C PRO A 89 2.40 8.42 3.17
N PRO A 90 3.67 8.69 2.81
CA PRO A 90 4.21 10.05 2.85
C PRO A 90 3.46 10.94 1.85
N LYS A 91 3.21 12.19 2.23
CA LYS A 91 2.40 13.13 1.42
C LYS A 91 2.91 13.30 -0.01
N ILE A 92 4.24 13.30 -0.20
CA ILE A 92 4.86 13.36 -1.54
C ILE A 92 4.47 12.19 -2.44
N LEU A 93 4.34 10.98 -1.88
CA LEU A 93 3.95 9.80 -2.65
C LEU A 93 2.50 9.94 -3.11
N VAL A 94 1.62 10.42 -2.22
CA VAL A 94 0.22 10.71 -2.54
C VAL A 94 0.12 11.72 -3.69
N GLU A 95 0.84 12.84 -3.60
CA GLU A 95 0.86 13.85 -4.68
C GLU A 95 1.34 13.28 -6.02
N ARG A 96 2.41 12.47 -6.01
CA ARG A 96 2.92 11.82 -7.23
C ARG A 96 1.88 10.90 -7.87
N TYR A 97 1.20 10.07 -7.07
CA TYR A 97 0.12 9.23 -7.57
C TYR A 97 -1.02 10.05 -8.17
N LEU A 98 -1.42 11.15 -7.53
CA LEU A 98 -2.50 12.02 -8.04
C LEU A 98 -2.12 12.68 -9.36
N ILE A 99 -0.88 13.17 -9.49
CA ILE A 99 -0.36 13.73 -10.75
C ILE A 99 -0.39 12.68 -11.86
N GLU A 100 0.06 11.44 -11.60
CA GLU A 100 0.07 10.37 -12.60
C GLU A 100 -1.34 9.94 -13.01
N ILE A 101 -2.27 9.81 -12.06
CA ILE A 101 -3.68 9.50 -12.33
C ILE A 101 -4.31 10.62 -13.17
N ALA A 102 -4.11 11.88 -12.78
CA ALA A 102 -4.65 13.03 -13.51
C ALA A 102 -4.12 13.10 -14.96
N LYS A 103 -2.83 12.81 -15.16
CA LYS A 103 -2.22 12.71 -16.50
C LYS A 103 -2.84 11.57 -17.33
N ASN A 104 -3.03 10.40 -16.73
CA ASN A 104 -3.57 9.22 -17.43
C ASN A 104 -5.03 9.39 -17.85
N TYR A 105 -5.83 10.11 -17.06
CA TYR A 105 -7.25 10.35 -17.34
C TYR A 105 -7.53 11.75 -17.92
N ASN A 106 -6.50 12.53 -18.24
CA ASN A 106 -6.59 13.90 -18.75
C ASN A 106 -7.48 14.84 -17.90
N VAL A 107 -7.44 14.67 -16.58
CA VAL A 107 -8.16 15.53 -15.63
C VAL A 107 -7.22 16.64 -15.16
N PRO A 108 -7.66 17.92 -15.11
CA PRO A 108 -6.85 18.98 -14.54
C PRO A 108 -6.66 18.77 -13.03
N TYR A 109 -5.40 18.72 -12.59
CA TYR A 109 -5.01 18.59 -11.18
C TYR A 109 -3.86 19.54 -10.88
N GLU A 110 -3.96 20.29 -9.78
CA GLU A 110 -2.92 21.19 -9.29
C GLU A 110 -2.35 20.63 -7.98
N PRO A 111 -1.07 20.18 -7.97
CA PRO A 111 -0.46 19.58 -6.78
C PRO A 111 -0.07 20.65 -5.76
N ASP A 112 -0.03 20.27 -4.47
CA ASP A 112 0.39 21.18 -3.41
C ASP A 112 1.89 21.52 -3.47
N SER A 113 2.18 22.77 -3.83
CA SER A 113 3.53 23.29 -3.97
C SER A 113 4.39 23.12 -2.70
N VAL A 114 3.81 23.20 -1.50
CA VAL A 114 4.62 23.08 -0.26
C VAL A 114 5.10 21.65 -0.04
N VAL A 115 4.27 20.66 -0.39
CA VAL A 115 4.62 19.24 -0.31
C VAL A 115 5.68 18.89 -1.35
N MET A 116 5.59 19.48 -2.55
CA MET A 116 6.53 19.22 -3.65
C MET A 116 7.91 19.86 -3.42
N VAL A 117 7.99 21.00 -2.72
CA VAL A 117 9.25 21.72 -2.47
C VAL A 117 10.08 21.11 -1.32
N THR A 118 9.42 20.46 -0.35
CA THR A 118 10.08 19.96 0.87
C THR A 118 11.15 18.90 0.60
N ASP A 119 11.11 18.22 -0.55
CA ASP A 119 12.06 17.15 -0.92
C ASP A 119 13.13 17.59 -1.96
N GLY A 120 13.32 18.90 -2.19
CA GLY A 120 14.43 19.41 -3.01
C GLY A 120 14.31 19.14 -4.51
N PHE A 121 13.11 18.85 -5.02
CA PHE A 121 12.85 18.66 -6.44
C PHE A 121 12.31 19.96 -7.06
N THR A 122 13.10 20.62 -7.91
CA THR A 122 12.57 21.67 -8.78
C THR A 122 11.70 21.03 -9.86
N CYS A 123 10.42 21.38 -9.88
CA CYS A 123 9.52 20.98 -10.96
C CYS A 123 9.92 21.70 -12.25
N SER A 124 10.90 21.15 -12.97
CA SER A 124 11.21 21.54 -14.35
C SER A 124 10.26 20.81 -15.30
N SER A 125 8.97 21.15 -15.26
CA SER A 125 8.06 20.79 -16.35
C SER A 125 6.90 21.78 -16.38
N SER A 126 7.05 22.74 -17.28
CA SER A 126 5.99 23.58 -17.84
C SER A 126 4.80 22.72 -18.26
N VAL A 127 3.76 22.67 -17.43
CA VAL A 127 2.40 22.31 -17.86
C VAL A 127 1.68 23.59 -18.20
N ALA A 128 1.15 23.62 -19.41
CA ALA A 128 0.66 24.77 -20.13
C ALA A 128 -0.34 25.61 -19.32
N ARG A 129 -0.17 26.93 -19.42
CA ARG A 129 -1.19 27.95 -19.12
C ARG A 129 -2.49 27.56 -19.84
N GLY A 130 -3.44 26.99 -19.10
CA GLY A 130 -4.83 26.94 -19.51
C GLY A 130 -5.35 28.37 -19.54
N SER A 131 -5.76 28.82 -20.73
CA SER A 131 -6.31 30.15 -20.97
C SER A 131 -7.44 30.51 -20.00
N PRO A 132 -7.61 31.79 -19.64
CA PRO A 132 -8.77 32.20 -18.86
C PRO A 132 -10.04 31.97 -19.69
N VAL A 133 -10.92 31.10 -19.19
CA VAL A 133 -12.28 30.94 -19.71
C VAL A 133 -12.98 32.29 -19.52
N GLN A 134 -13.17 33.02 -20.62
CA GLN A 134 -14.01 34.21 -20.65
C GLN A 134 -15.44 33.80 -20.27
N ILE A 135 -15.84 34.11 -19.05
CA ILE A 135 -17.27 34.16 -18.70
C ILE A 135 -17.81 35.41 -19.38
N LEU A 136 -18.29 35.23 -20.62
CA LEU A 136 -19.11 36.20 -21.32
C LEU A 136 -20.44 36.31 -20.57
N GLY A 137 -20.51 37.25 -19.63
CA GLY A 137 -21.73 37.62 -18.92
C GLY A 137 -22.72 38.28 -19.87
N ALA A 138 -23.58 37.47 -20.47
CA ALA A 138 -24.79 37.91 -21.15
C ALA A 138 -25.98 37.72 -20.21
N ALA A 139 -26.57 38.84 -19.76
CA ALA A 139 -27.91 39.04 -19.19
C ALA A 139 -27.85 40.17 -18.15
N LEU A 140 -28.76 41.12 -18.02
CA LEU A 140 -30.06 41.40 -18.65
C LEU A 140 -30.39 42.85 -18.26
N HIS A 141 -30.98 43.57 -19.20
CA HIS A 141 -31.73 44.81 -19.01
C HIS A 141 -32.65 44.75 -17.76
N THR A 142 -32.64 45.77 -16.89
CA THR A 142 -33.78 46.31 -16.11
C THR A 142 -33.29 47.58 -15.38
N THR A 143 -33.45 48.78 -15.94
CA THR A 143 -34.57 49.73 -15.67
C THR A 143 -34.87 49.96 -14.18
N HIS A 144 -34.30 51.01 -13.56
CA HIS A 144 -35.12 51.98 -12.85
C HIS A 144 -34.38 53.30 -12.63
N GLN A 145 -34.88 54.33 -13.30
CA GLN A 145 -34.57 55.74 -13.06
C GLN A 145 -34.99 56.11 -11.62
N ALA A 146 -34.10 56.83 -10.94
CA ALA A 146 -34.40 57.65 -9.80
C ALA A 146 -34.90 59.04 -10.27
N ARG A 147 -36.12 59.41 -9.88
CA ARG A 147 -36.66 60.78 -9.80
C ARG A 147 -37.85 60.69 -8.83
N LEU A 148 -37.70 61.19 -7.61
CA LEU A 148 -38.02 62.55 -7.17
C LEU A 148 -39.51 62.88 -7.38
N TRP A 149 -40.18 63.04 -6.22
CA TRP A 149 -41.59 63.37 -5.95
C TRP A 149 -42.56 62.20 -5.94
#